data_AF-A0A7C7SIW5-F1
#
_entry.id   AF-A0A7C7SIW5-F1
#
_cell.length_a   1.000
_cell.length_b   1.000
_cell.length_c   1.000
_cell.angle_alpha   90.00
_cell.angle_beta   90.00
_cell.angle_gamma   90.00
#
_symmetry.space_group_name_H-M   'P 1'
#
loop_
_entity.id
_entity.type
_entity.pdbx_description
1 polymer ?
#
loop_
_entity_poly.entity_id
_entity_poly.type
_entity_poly.pdbx_seq_one_letter_code
_entity_poly.pdbx_strand_id
1 'polypeptide(L)'
;MTNNAQRDGRPGGWDAPEGAERQPTGSWAWLASGFGTPADRHNQVRMTVWALVWMMSFLAAGQILKGNLGFGLAVEGPSVWLVAMFPNVLAIGVLLSYLRFLRMADELTRLVQIQGLAVGFGTWFFFFLGWQLLEDAGAGPLGDEVPILVPVFAMMAGQLYFAWRYR
;
A
#
# COMPACT_ATOMS: atom_id res chain seq x y z
N MET A 1 70.31 -3.79 26.53
CA MET A 1 69.35 -3.12 27.43
C MET A 1 68.70 -1.98 26.65
N THR A 2 67.56 -2.23 26.01
CA THR A 2 66.72 -1.16 25.43
C THR A 2 65.28 -1.66 25.35
N ASN A 3 64.54 -1.26 26.37
CA ASN A 3 63.14 -0.81 26.39
C ASN A 3 62.11 -1.52 25.49
N ASN A 4 61.37 -2.43 26.12
CA ASN A 4 60.14 -3.01 25.60
C ASN A 4 59.02 -1.96 25.76
N ALA A 5 58.67 -1.29 24.66
CA ALA A 5 57.58 -0.35 24.62
C ALA A 5 56.24 -1.08 24.82
N GLN A 6 55.66 -0.82 25.97
CA GLN A 6 54.34 -1.20 26.42
C GLN A 6 53.28 -0.66 25.44
N ARG A 7 52.81 -1.52 24.54
CA ARG A 7 51.62 -1.26 23.72
C ARG A 7 50.40 -1.36 24.63
N ASP A 8 49.85 -0.20 24.98
CA ASP A 8 48.57 -0.08 25.67
C ASP A 8 47.47 -0.79 24.86
N GLY A 9 47.01 -1.92 25.37
CA GLY A 9 45.87 -2.68 24.88
C GLY A 9 44.55 -2.05 25.27
N ARG A 10 44.29 -0.80 24.84
CA ARG A 10 42.92 -0.30 24.81
C ARG A 10 42.27 -0.80 23.51
N PRO A 11 41.27 -1.70 23.55
CA PRO A 11 40.47 -1.97 22.37
C PRO A 11 39.87 -0.63 21.94
N GLY A 12 40.21 -0.21 20.71
CA GLY A 12 39.81 1.07 20.15
C GLY A 12 38.32 1.28 20.38
N GLY A 13 38.00 2.41 21.01
CA GLY A 13 36.62 2.83 21.21
C GLY A 13 35.92 2.77 19.87
N TRP A 14 34.88 1.95 19.80
CA TRP A 14 33.86 2.09 18.78
C TRP A 14 33.16 3.41 19.08
N ASP A 15 33.71 4.51 18.56
CA ASP A 15 32.98 5.76 18.44
C ASP A 15 31.79 5.44 17.55
N ALA A 16 30.63 5.24 18.18
CA ALA A 16 29.38 5.04 17.48
C ALA A 16 29.24 6.21 16.50
N PRO A 17 28.99 5.97 15.21
CA PRO A 17 28.96 7.03 14.21
C PRO A 17 28.04 8.16 14.71
N GLU A 18 28.60 9.36 14.85
CA GLU A 18 27.87 10.60 15.12
C GLU A 18 26.82 10.77 14.01
N GLY A 19 25.62 10.30 14.28
CA GLY A 19 24.62 10.05 13.24
C GLY A 19 23.68 8.89 13.51
N ALA A 20 23.80 8.18 14.64
CA ALA A 20 22.74 7.32 15.16
C ALA A 20 21.50 8.17 15.51
N GLU A 21 20.75 8.56 14.48
CA GLU A 21 19.45 9.20 14.59
C GLU A 21 18.61 8.35 15.53
N ARG A 22 18.22 8.96 16.67
CA ARG A 22 17.29 8.33 17.61
C ARG A 22 16.07 7.92 16.82
N GLN A 23 15.82 6.61 16.72
CA GLN A 23 14.61 6.12 16.09
C GLN A 23 13.41 6.76 16.79
N PRO A 24 12.47 7.36 16.04
CA PRO A 24 11.31 8.00 16.63
C PRO A 24 10.53 6.96 17.43
N THR A 25 10.46 7.15 18.75
CA THR A 25 9.84 6.22 19.71
C THR A 25 8.31 6.22 19.67
N GLY A 26 7.70 7.03 18.80
CA GLY A 26 6.26 7.05 18.59
C GLY A 26 5.80 5.95 17.64
N SER A 27 4.91 5.06 18.09
CA SER A 27 4.31 3.98 17.29
C SER A 27 3.66 4.48 15.98
N TRP A 28 3.10 5.70 15.99
CA TRP A 28 2.47 6.33 14.83
C TRP A 28 3.46 7.01 13.89
N ALA A 29 4.49 7.67 14.44
CA ALA A 29 5.56 8.26 13.64
C ALA A 29 6.29 7.18 12.84
N TRP A 30 6.44 5.99 13.44
CA TRP A 30 7.02 4.81 12.81
C TRP A 30 6.18 4.24 11.65
N LEU A 31 4.83 4.24 11.75
CA LEU A 31 3.95 3.85 10.63
C LEU A 31 3.98 4.89 9.50
N ALA A 32 4.08 6.19 9.84
CA ALA A 32 4.06 7.29 8.88
C ALA A 32 5.42 7.51 8.20
N SER A 33 6.54 7.20 8.86
CA SER A 33 7.88 7.43 8.33
C SER A 33 8.35 6.39 7.32
N GLY A 34 7.60 5.29 7.15
CA GLY A 34 7.96 4.18 6.27
C GLY A 34 9.08 3.30 6.87
N PHE A 35 8.97 2.00 6.68
CA PHE A 35 10.08 1.07 6.91
C PHE A 35 11.13 1.24 5.81
N GLY A 36 12.40 0.98 6.15
CA GLY A 36 13.45 0.76 5.17
C GLY A 36 14.32 1.98 4.87
N THR A 37 15.10 1.84 3.81
CA THR A 37 16.10 2.82 3.36
C THR A 37 15.42 4.09 2.82
N PRO A 38 16.15 5.21 2.67
CA PRO A 38 15.62 6.40 1.98
C PRO A 38 15.06 6.10 0.58
N ALA A 39 15.61 5.09 -0.11
CA ALA A 39 15.11 4.64 -1.40
C ALA A 39 13.72 3.96 -1.29
N ASP A 40 13.48 3.19 -0.23
CA ASP A 40 12.19 2.54 0.02
C ASP A 40 11.10 3.59 0.28
N ARG A 41 11.42 4.61 1.07
CA ARG A 41 10.50 5.74 1.31
C ARG A 41 10.13 6.45 0.00
N HIS A 42 11.10 6.71 -0.88
CA HIS A 42 10.81 7.34 -2.17
C HIS A 42 9.92 6.46 -3.06
N ASN A 43 10.18 5.14 -3.10
CA ASN A 43 9.36 4.21 -3.86
C ASN A 43 7.94 4.09 -3.28
N GLN A 44 7.80 4.10 -1.96
CA GLN A 44 6.51 4.09 -1.27
C GLN A 44 5.71 5.35 -1.59
N VAL A 45 6.31 6.54 -1.51
CA VAL A 45 5.64 7.80 -1.88
C VAL A 45 5.18 7.76 -3.33
N ARG A 46 6.03 7.27 -4.24
CA ARG A 46 5.67 7.15 -5.66
C ARG A 46 4.47 6.21 -5.86
N MET A 47 4.45 5.06 -5.20
CA MET A 47 3.32 4.13 -5.21
C MET A 47 2.05 4.79 -4.67
N THR A 48 2.13 5.49 -3.54
CA THR A 48 1.01 6.22 -2.95
C THR A 48 0.47 7.30 -3.88
N VAL A 49 1.34 8.06 -4.54
CA VAL A 49 0.93 9.07 -5.54
C VAL A 49 0.17 8.40 -6.70
N TRP A 50 0.67 7.29 -7.24
CA TRP A 50 -0.04 6.56 -8.28
C TRP A 50 -1.40 6.06 -7.81
N ALA A 51 -1.48 5.50 -6.61
CA ALA A 51 -2.74 5.04 -6.02
C ALA A 51 -3.75 6.19 -5.83
N LEU A 52 -3.30 7.36 -5.37
CA LEU A 52 -4.13 8.55 -5.24
C LEU A 52 -4.61 9.06 -6.59
N VAL A 53 -3.73 9.17 -7.59
CA VAL A 53 -4.10 9.56 -8.97
C VAL A 53 -5.13 8.61 -9.56
N TRP A 54 -4.95 7.30 -9.35
CA TRP A 54 -5.90 6.28 -9.76
C TRP A 54 -7.25 6.40 -9.03
N MET A 55 -7.25 6.56 -7.70
CA MET A 55 -8.48 6.72 -6.92
C MET A 55 -9.26 7.95 -7.36
N MET A 56 -8.57 9.09 -7.53
CA MET A 56 -9.19 10.34 -8.00
C MET A 56 -9.76 10.20 -9.41
N SER A 57 -9.06 9.49 -10.31
CA SER A 57 -9.57 9.26 -11.66
C SER A 57 -10.80 8.36 -11.68
N PHE A 58 -10.85 7.33 -10.83
CA PHE A 58 -12.01 6.45 -10.69
C PHE A 58 -13.23 7.21 -10.17
N LEU A 59 -13.06 8.01 -9.11
CA LEU A 59 -14.12 8.87 -8.59
C LEU A 59 -14.59 9.88 -9.63
N ALA A 60 -13.67 10.55 -10.32
CA ALA A 60 -14.00 11.50 -11.38
C ALA A 60 -14.76 10.83 -12.52
N ALA A 61 -14.29 9.69 -13.04
CA ALA A 61 -14.98 8.92 -14.07
C ALA A 61 -16.40 8.52 -13.63
N GLY A 62 -16.56 8.06 -12.39
CA GLY A 62 -17.87 7.73 -11.83
C GLY A 62 -18.83 8.93 -11.79
N GLN A 63 -18.35 10.12 -11.42
CA GLN A 63 -19.18 11.33 -11.41
C GLN A 63 -19.48 11.86 -12.82
N ILE A 64 -18.53 11.75 -13.77
CA ILE A 64 -18.74 12.07 -15.19
C ILE A 64 -19.83 11.18 -15.77
N LEU A 65 -19.73 9.86 -15.58
CA LEU A 65 -20.67 8.88 -16.12
C LEU A 65 -22.07 9.01 -15.52
N LYS A 66 -22.18 9.44 -14.25
CA LYS A 66 -23.47 9.73 -13.60
C LYS A 66 -24.08 11.08 -14.00
N GLY A 67 -23.35 11.93 -14.73
CA GLY A 67 -23.79 13.28 -15.08
C GLY A 67 -23.84 14.26 -13.90
N ASN A 68 -23.27 13.89 -12.75
CA ASN A 68 -23.41 14.63 -11.48
C ASN A 68 -22.48 15.83 -11.36
N LEU A 69 -21.58 16.04 -12.31
CA LEU A 69 -20.54 17.07 -12.20
C LEU A 69 -21.03 18.51 -12.43
N GLY A 70 -22.30 18.72 -12.81
CA GLY A 70 -22.89 20.06 -12.97
C GLY A 70 -22.28 20.91 -14.10
N PHE A 71 -21.21 20.45 -14.76
CA PHE A 71 -20.53 21.17 -15.85
C PHE A 71 -21.19 20.97 -17.23
N GLY A 72 -22.34 20.30 -17.32
CA GLY A 72 -23.01 20.03 -18.60
C GLY A 72 -22.25 19.07 -19.53
N LEU A 73 -21.19 18.42 -19.04
CA LEU A 73 -20.44 17.37 -19.72
C LEU A 73 -21.22 16.05 -19.67
N ALA A 74 -22.33 15.97 -20.40
CA ALA A 74 -22.93 14.70 -20.76
C ALA A 74 -22.01 14.03 -21.79
N VAL A 75 -21.24 13.05 -21.36
CA VAL A 75 -20.41 12.24 -22.27
C VAL A 75 -21.33 11.22 -22.92
N GLU A 76 -21.66 11.43 -24.18
CA GLU A 76 -22.50 10.53 -24.97
C GLU A 76 -21.72 9.85 -26.10
N GLY A 77 -22.20 8.70 -26.52
CA GLY A 77 -21.63 7.94 -27.63
C GLY A 77 -20.31 7.23 -27.28
N PRO A 78 -19.41 7.02 -28.27
CA PRO A 78 -18.21 6.19 -28.09
C PRO A 78 -17.21 6.70 -27.04
N SER A 79 -17.25 7.98 -26.68
CA SER A 79 -16.36 8.61 -25.70
C SER A 79 -16.58 8.09 -24.26
N VAL A 80 -17.76 7.56 -23.95
CA VAL A 80 -18.07 6.89 -22.68
C VAL A 80 -17.08 5.78 -22.37
N TRP A 81 -16.68 5.01 -23.39
CA TRP A 81 -15.71 3.94 -23.25
C TRP A 81 -14.32 4.44 -22.87
N LEU A 82 -13.91 5.60 -23.40
CA LEU A 82 -12.63 6.21 -23.03
C LEU A 82 -12.62 6.63 -21.56
N VAL A 83 -13.71 7.25 -21.09
CA VAL A 83 -13.86 7.63 -19.68
C VAL A 83 -13.85 6.41 -18.77
N ALA A 84 -14.56 5.34 -19.15
CA ALA A 84 -14.61 4.09 -18.37
C ALA A 84 -13.28 3.33 -18.38
N MET A 85 -12.52 3.36 -19.48
CA MET A 85 -11.22 2.67 -19.60
C MET A 85 -10.08 3.43 -18.93
N PHE A 86 -10.17 4.75 -18.79
CA PHE A 86 -9.07 5.57 -18.28
C PHE A 86 -8.58 5.16 -16.87
N PRO A 87 -9.46 4.92 -15.87
CA PRO A 87 -9.01 4.42 -14.57
C PRO A 87 -8.32 3.06 -14.65
N ASN A 88 -8.72 2.18 -15.58
CA ASN A 88 -8.10 0.87 -15.77
C ASN A 88 -6.66 1.00 -16.28
N VAL A 89 -6.40 1.95 -17.19
CA VAL A 89 -5.03 2.25 -17.65
C VAL A 89 -4.17 2.77 -16.51
N LEU A 90 -4.71 3.65 -15.65
CA LEU A 90 -4.00 4.12 -14.47
C LEU A 90 -3.76 3.02 -13.43
N ALA A 91 -4.65 2.04 -13.32
CA ALA A 91 -4.47 0.88 -12.46
C ALA A 91 -3.22 0.06 -12.85
N ILE A 92 -2.90 -0.02 -14.14
CA ILE A 92 -1.64 -0.64 -14.61
C ILE A 92 -0.44 0.15 -14.07
N GLY A 93 -0.51 1.48 -14.07
CA GLY A 93 0.52 2.35 -13.47
C GLY A 93 0.71 2.08 -11.98
N VAL A 94 -0.39 1.95 -11.22
CA VAL A 94 -0.37 1.54 -9.80
C VAL A 94 0.30 0.18 -9.65
N LEU A 95 -0.12 -0.82 -10.42
CA LEU A 95 0.45 -2.17 -10.37
C LEU A 95 1.95 -2.18 -10.66
N LEU A 96 2.40 -1.51 -11.71
CA LEU A 96 3.82 -1.41 -12.04
C LEU A 96 4.63 -0.72 -10.94
N SER A 97 4.07 0.34 -10.35
CA SER A 97 4.70 1.03 -9.22
C SER A 97 4.77 0.14 -7.97
N TYR A 98 3.74 -0.66 -7.71
CA TYR A 98 3.68 -1.62 -6.61
C TYR A 98 4.68 -2.76 -6.81
N LEU A 99 4.77 -3.34 -8.01
CA LEU A 99 5.74 -4.38 -8.34
C LEU A 99 7.19 -3.87 -8.23
N ARG A 100 7.43 -2.59 -8.57
CA ARG A 100 8.74 -1.96 -8.37
C ARG A 100 9.03 -1.76 -6.88
N PHE A 101 8.05 -1.28 -6.11
CA PHE A 101 8.17 -1.15 -4.66
C PHE A 101 8.48 -2.50 -4.00
N LEU A 102 7.72 -3.56 -4.31
CA LEU A 102 7.98 -4.91 -3.81
C LEU A 102 9.34 -5.46 -4.20
N ARG A 103 9.93 -5.07 -5.34
CA ARG A 103 11.27 -5.51 -5.75
C ARG A 103 12.39 -4.84 -4.98
N MET A 104 12.18 -3.62 -4.52
CA MET A 104 13.19 -2.84 -3.80
C MET A 104 13.03 -2.94 -2.28
N ALA A 105 11.83 -3.24 -1.81
CA ALA A 105 11.52 -3.38 -0.40
C ALA A 105 12.35 -4.50 0.25
N ASP A 106 12.80 -4.22 1.47
CA ASP A 106 13.42 -5.20 2.35
C ASP A 106 12.51 -6.44 2.57
N GLU A 107 13.11 -7.58 2.88
CA GLU A 107 12.44 -8.88 2.99
C GLU A 107 11.26 -8.84 3.97
N LEU A 108 11.42 -8.15 5.10
CA LEU A 108 10.37 -8.00 6.11
C LEU A 108 9.19 -7.17 5.59
N THR A 109 9.47 -6.02 4.97
CA THR A 109 8.44 -5.14 4.41
C THR A 109 7.68 -5.85 3.28
N ARG A 110 8.41 -6.54 2.41
CA ARG A 110 7.84 -7.36 1.33
C ARG A 110 6.92 -8.44 1.91
N LEU A 111 7.35 -9.14 2.95
CA LEU A 111 6.56 -10.20 3.59
C LEU A 111 5.24 -9.66 4.16
N VAL A 112 5.28 -8.56 4.91
CA VAL A 112 4.08 -7.90 5.47
C VAL A 112 3.10 -7.50 4.37
N GLN A 113 3.60 -6.93 3.27
CA GLN A 113 2.78 -6.50 2.14
C GLN A 113 2.11 -7.68 1.43
N ILE A 114 2.86 -8.74 1.14
CA ILE A 114 2.34 -9.95 0.49
C ILE A 114 1.31 -10.64 1.39
N GLN A 115 1.58 -10.77 2.69
CA GLN A 115 0.63 -11.39 3.62
C GLN A 115 -0.64 -10.55 3.78
N GLY A 116 -0.52 -9.22 3.87
CA GLY A 116 -1.68 -8.33 3.87
C GLY A 116 -2.52 -8.47 2.60
N LEU A 117 -1.87 -8.54 1.42
CA LEU A 117 -2.55 -8.74 0.15
C LEU A 117 -3.25 -10.10 0.10
N ALA A 118 -2.62 -11.17 0.62
CA ALA A 118 -3.23 -12.48 0.73
C ALA A 118 -4.48 -12.48 1.64
N VAL A 119 -4.44 -11.75 2.77
CA VAL A 119 -5.61 -11.58 3.64
C VAL A 119 -6.74 -10.85 2.91
N GLY A 120 -6.43 -9.75 2.22
CA GLY A 120 -7.41 -9.01 1.42
C GLY A 120 -8.04 -9.89 0.35
N PHE A 121 -7.21 -10.56 -0.45
CA PHE A 121 -7.67 -11.44 -1.54
C PHE A 121 -8.50 -12.62 -1.03
N GLY A 122 -8.05 -13.31 0.03
CA GLY A 122 -8.80 -14.40 0.64
C GLY A 122 -10.14 -13.93 1.17
N THR A 123 -10.18 -12.79 1.86
CA THR A 123 -11.43 -12.22 2.38
C THR A 123 -12.39 -11.86 1.25
N TRP A 124 -11.90 -11.23 0.17
CA TRP A 124 -12.71 -10.96 -1.02
C TRP A 124 -13.32 -12.24 -1.58
N PHE A 125 -12.50 -13.27 -1.80
CA PHE A 125 -12.94 -14.52 -2.40
C PHE A 125 -14.02 -15.20 -1.56
N PHE A 126 -13.80 -15.33 -0.24
CA PHE A 126 -14.79 -15.91 0.67
C PHE A 126 -16.07 -15.08 0.77
N PHE A 127 -15.95 -13.76 0.87
CA PHE A 127 -17.09 -12.86 0.96
C PHE A 127 -17.91 -12.87 -0.32
N PHE A 128 -17.27 -12.77 -1.48
CA PHE A 128 -17.93 -12.74 -2.79
C PHE A 128 -18.69 -14.04 -3.07
N LEU A 129 -18.04 -15.20 -2.90
CA LEU A 129 -18.71 -16.49 -3.11
C LEU A 129 -19.78 -16.77 -2.05
N GLY A 130 -19.49 -16.45 -0.79
CA GLY A 130 -20.45 -16.62 0.30
C GLY A 130 -21.70 -15.77 0.11
N TRP A 131 -21.53 -14.54 -0.39
CA TRP A 131 -22.66 -13.65 -0.64
C TRP A 131 -23.53 -14.10 -1.80
N GLN A 132 -22.96 -14.62 -2.89
CA GLN A 132 -23.75 -15.19 -3.99
C GLN A 132 -24.70 -16.30 -3.47
N LEU A 133 -24.22 -17.17 -2.58
CA LEU A 133 -25.08 -18.20 -1.97
C LEU A 133 -26.16 -17.60 -1.06
N LEU A 134 -25.89 -16.46 -0.42
CA LEU A 134 -26.89 -15.76 0.38
C LEU A 134 -27.95 -15.10 -0.51
N GLU A 135 -27.57 -14.53 -1.66
CA GLU A 135 -28.52 -14.00 -2.66
C GLU A 135 -29.44 -15.11 -3.18
N ASP A 136 -28.88 -16.28 -3.51
CA ASP A 136 -29.66 -17.46 -3.90
C ASP A 136 -30.61 -17.94 -2.79
N ALA A 137 -30.26 -17.70 -1.52
CA ALA A 137 -31.10 -18.00 -0.36
C ALA A 137 -32.13 -16.89 -0.04
N GLY A 138 -32.19 -15.82 -0.83
CA GLY A 138 -33.15 -14.72 -0.69
C GLY A 138 -32.62 -13.48 0.04
N ALA A 139 -31.31 -13.36 0.27
CA ALA A 139 -30.72 -12.09 0.68
C ALA A 139 -30.84 -11.04 -0.45
N GLY A 140 -30.88 -9.76 -0.08
CA GLY A 140 -30.89 -8.67 -1.05
C GLY A 140 -29.56 -8.54 -1.79
N PRO A 141 -29.55 -7.91 -2.99
CA PRO A 141 -28.32 -7.69 -3.73
C PRO A 141 -27.34 -6.81 -2.95
N LEU A 142 -26.05 -7.10 -3.05
CA LEU A 142 -24.99 -6.24 -2.51
C LEU A 142 -24.98 -4.88 -3.22
N GLY A 143 -24.70 -3.82 -2.47
CA GLY A 143 -24.33 -2.53 -3.08
C GLY A 143 -22.99 -2.66 -3.84
N ASP A 144 -22.89 -2.00 -5.00
CA ASP A 144 -21.76 -2.13 -5.93
C ASP A 144 -20.39 -1.84 -5.28
N GLU A 145 -20.36 -0.98 -4.25
CA GLU A 145 -19.14 -0.59 -3.53
C GLU A 145 -18.64 -1.63 -2.52
N VAL A 146 -19.54 -2.44 -1.94
CA VAL A 146 -19.21 -3.29 -0.79
C VAL A 146 -18.21 -4.40 -1.15
N PRO A 147 -18.29 -5.08 -2.31
CA PRO A 147 -17.29 -6.07 -2.72
C PRO A 147 -15.86 -5.54 -2.78
N ILE A 148 -15.65 -4.24 -2.97
CA ILE A 148 -14.31 -3.62 -3.01
C ILE A 148 -13.88 -3.17 -1.61
N LEU A 149 -14.79 -2.62 -0.80
CA LEU A 149 -14.44 -2.10 0.53
C LEU A 149 -14.00 -3.21 1.48
N VAL A 150 -14.69 -4.35 1.48
CA VAL A 150 -14.39 -5.48 2.35
C VAL A 150 -12.93 -5.95 2.23
N PRO A 151 -12.40 -6.30 1.04
CA PRO A 151 -11.00 -6.67 0.91
C PRO A 151 -10.01 -5.58 1.25
N VAL A 152 -10.32 -4.31 0.96
CA VAL A 152 -9.42 -3.20 1.28
C VAL A 152 -9.25 -3.10 2.79
N PHE A 153 -10.34 -3.14 3.56
CA PHE A 153 -10.26 -3.14 5.02
C PHE A 153 -9.55 -4.37 5.56
N ALA A 154 -9.84 -5.56 5.02
CA ALA A 154 -9.17 -6.79 5.42
C ALA A 154 -7.66 -6.76 5.12
N MET A 155 -7.27 -6.22 3.96
CA MET A 155 -5.88 -6.01 3.58
C MET A 155 -5.18 -5.06 4.55
N MET A 156 -5.79 -3.90 4.86
CA MET A 156 -5.23 -2.92 5.80
C MET A 156 -5.09 -3.52 7.20
N ALA A 157 -6.09 -4.26 7.68
CA ALA A 157 -6.04 -4.97 8.95
C ALA A 157 -4.93 -6.03 8.97
N GLY A 158 -4.79 -6.81 7.89
CA GLY A 158 -3.71 -7.78 7.73
C GLY A 158 -2.33 -7.14 7.76
N GLN A 159 -2.13 -6.06 6.99
CA GLN A 159 -0.86 -5.32 6.99
C GLN A 159 -0.52 -4.79 8.39
N LEU A 160 -1.49 -4.21 9.10
CA LEU A 160 -1.29 -3.69 10.44
C LEU A 160 -0.96 -4.81 11.45
N TYR A 161 -1.68 -5.93 11.38
CA TYR A 161 -1.45 -7.09 12.23
C TYR A 161 -0.05 -7.67 12.04
N PHE A 162 0.37 -7.91 10.79
CA PHE A 162 1.70 -8.46 10.52
C PHE A 162 2.82 -7.46 10.82
N ALA A 163 2.61 -6.16 10.57
CA ALA A 163 3.55 -5.12 10.98
C ALA A 163 3.74 -5.08 12.51
N TRP A 164 2.68 -5.30 13.29
CA TRP A 164 2.77 -5.40 14.75
C TRP A 164 3.44 -6.71 15.20
N ARG A 165 3.14 -7.83 14.54
CA ARG A 165 3.63 -9.16 14.90
C ARG A 165 5.13 -9.36 14.64
N TYR A 166 5.70 -8.69 13.65
CA TYR A 166 7.11 -8.78 13.26
C TYR A 166 8.00 -7.67 13.85
N ARG A 167 7.47 -6.88 14.79
CA ARG A 167 8.30 -6.09 15.71
C ARG A 167 8.98 -6.99 16.72
#